data_AF-A0A7D9DJ39-F1
#
_entry.id   AF-A0A7D9DJ39-F1
#
_cell.length_a   1.000
_cell.length_b   1.000
_cell.length_c   1.000
_cell.angle_alpha   90.00
_cell.angle_beta   90.00
_cell.angle_gamma   90.00
#
_symmetry.space_group_name_H-M   'P 1'
#
loop_
_entity.id
_entity.type
_entity.pdbx_description
1 polymer ?
#
loop_
_entity_poly.entity_id
_entity_poly.type
_entity_poly.pdbx_seq_one_letter_code
_entity_poly.pdbx_strand_id
1 'polypeptide(L)'
;MDQSTINETPTVEKEDIANLRKGIKLPKSNSEWSTASEHFKFALQSNDPITSQDLNSNIKLLNDIIYDYFAQNFGYSESVPDNSLLNKYKDYEIKDLKKALKTLKSTNGELDEIKYVSHILRDKLRSNNNNESSLDSS
;
A
#
# COMPACT_ATOMS: atom_id res chain seq x y z
N MET A 1 7.73 42.36 -5.19
CA MET A 1 7.72 41.53 -3.96
C MET A 1 7.03 40.25 -4.35
N ASP A 2 7.83 39.30 -4.80
CA ASP A 2 7.37 38.02 -5.36
C ASP A 2 6.95 37.09 -4.23
N GLN A 3 5.73 36.54 -4.34
CA GLN A 3 5.28 35.43 -3.51
C GLN A 3 5.65 34.13 -4.23
N SER A 4 6.64 33.41 -3.70
CA SER A 4 6.94 32.04 -4.09
C SER A 4 6.09 31.09 -3.27
N THR A 5 5.10 30.49 -3.92
CA THR A 5 4.34 29.34 -3.43
C THR A 5 5.24 28.11 -3.41
N ILE A 6 5.56 27.61 -2.22
CA ILE A 6 6.32 26.37 -2.03
C ILE A 6 5.30 25.22 -2.08
N ASN A 7 5.30 24.47 -3.18
CA ASN A 7 4.64 23.17 -3.25
C ASN A 7 5.53 22.16 -2.54
N GLU A 8 5.33 21.96 -1.23
CA GLU A 8 5.98 20.87 -0.51
C GLU A 8 5.29 19.55 -0.86
N THR A 9 5.94 18.81 -1.76
CA THR A 9 5.70 17.36 -1.93
C THR A 9 6.08 16.66 -0.62
N PRO A 10 5.19 15.87 0.01
CA PRO A 10 5.52 15.18 1.25
C PRO A 10 6.57 14.12 0.94
N THR A 11 7.81 14.40 1.33
CA THR A 11 8.91 13.46 1.24
C THR A 11 8.78 12.55 2.45
N VAL A 12 8.05 11.44 2.30
CA VAL A 12 7.93 10.42 3.35
C VAL A 12 9.33 9.86 3.62
N GLU A 13 9.88 10.17 4.78
CA GLU A 13 11.21 9.78 5.19
C GLU A 13 11.29 8.24 5.32
N LYS A 14 12.43 7.65 4.91
CA LYS A 14 12.62 6.19 4.86
C LYS A 14 12.47 5.49 6.23
N GLU A 15 12.58 6.22 7.33
CA GLU A 15 12.44 5.68 8.69
C GLU A 15 10.97 5.39 9.06
N ASP A 16 10.01 6.13 8.50
CA ASP A 16 8.58 5.94 8.78
C ASP A 16 8.06 4.62 8.22
N ILE A 17 8.65 4.15 7.12
CA ILE A 17 8.22 2.93 6.42
C ILE A 17 8.53 1.68 7.26
N ALA A 18 9.61 1.71 8.06
CA ALA A 18 10.02 0.59 8.90
C ALA A 18 9.05 0.33 10.07
N ASN A 19 8.29 1.35 10.48
CA ASN A 19 7.31 1.25 11.56
C ASN A 19 5.86 1.06 11.07
N LEU A 20 5.63 0.98 9.75
CA LEU A 20 4.30 0.76 9.20
C LEU A 20 3.82 -0.67 9.51
N ARG A 21 2.59 -0.76 10.03
CA ARG A 21 1.91 -2.05 10.21
C ARG A 21 1.68 -2.70 8.85
N LYS A 22 1.80 -4.03 8.80
CA LYS A 22 1.50 -4.81 7.59
C LYS A 22 0.07 -4.53 7.15
N GLY A 23 -0.18 -4.48 5.85
CA GLY A 23 -1.55 -4.41 5.33
C GLY A 23 -2.37 -5.60 5.85
N ILE A 24 -3.65 -5.38 6.12
CA ILE A 24 -4.59 -6.41 6.59
C ILE A 24 -5.63 -6.69 5.51
N LYS A 25 -6.11 -7.94 5.46
CA LYS A 25 -7.25 -8.30 4.61
C LYS A 25 -8.53 -7.85 5.28
N LEU A 26 -9.45 -7.35 4.48
CA LEU A 26 -10.77 -6.92 4.94
C LEU A 26 -11.83 -7.97 4.61
N PRO A 27 -12.96 -7.98 5.35
CA PRO A 27 -14.08 -8.85 5.07
C PRO A 27 -14.62 -8.68 3.66
N LYS A 28 -15.03 -9.79 3.03
CA LYS A 28 -15.53 -9.79 1.65
C LYS A 28 -17.05 -9.80 1.57
N SER A 29 -17.71 -10.22 2.64
CA SER A 29 -19.16 -10.34 2.72
C SER A 29 -19.75 -9.40 3.77
N ASN A 30 -21.00 -9.00 3.55
CA ASN A 30 -21.74 -8.17 4.51
C ASN A 30 -21.91 -8.87 5.86
N SER A 31 -22.05 -10.20 5.88
CA SER A 31 -22.20 -10.95 7.12
C SER A 31 -20.95 -10.83 8.00
N GLU A 32 -19.76 -10.95 7.42
CA GLU A 32 -18.50 -10.82 8.14
C GLU A 32 -18.29 -9.38 8.67
N TRP A 33 -18.71 -8.37 7.89
CA TRP A 33 -18.71 -6.97 8.34
C TRP A 33 -19.65 -6.75 9.54
N SER A 34 -20.84 -7.34 9.51
CA SER A 34 -21.79 -7.27 10.63
C SER A 34 -21.20 -7.92 11.89
N THR A 35 -20.62 -9.10 11.77
CA THR A 35 -19.96 -9.79 12.89
C THR A 35 -18.79 -8.96 13.47
N ALA A 36 -17.97 -8.36 12.61
CA ALA A 36 -16.90 -7.46 13.05
C ALA A 36 -17.46 -6.23 13.80
N SER A 37 -18.54 -5.64 13.29
CA SER A 37 -19.19 -4.49 13.94
C SER A 37 -19.73 -4.84 15.34
N GLU A 38 -20.35 -6.01 15.49
CA GLU A 38 -20.80 -6.50 16.80
C GLU A 38 -19.64 -6.70 17.77
N HIS A 39 -18.54 -7.31 17.30
CA HIS A 39 -17.33 -7.45 18.09
C HIS A 39 -16.78 -6.09 18.55
N PHE A 40 -16.69 -5.10 17.66
CA PHE A 40 -16.20 -3.77 18.02
C PHE A 40 -17.10 -3.06 19.03
N LYS A 41 -18.42 -3.19 18.91
CA LYS A 41 -19.35 -2.64 19.90
C LYS A 41 -19.09 -3.20 21.29
N PHE A 42 -18.84 -4.51 21.39
CA PHE A 42 -18.52 -5.14 22.67
C PHE A 42 -17.12 -4.77 23.18
N ALA A 43 -16.11 -4.80 22.31
CA ALA A 43 -14.72 -4.52 22.69
C ALA A 43 -14.47 -3.06 23.07
N LEU A 44 -15.25 -2.13 22.51
CA LEU A 44 -15.12 -0.68 22.74
C LEU A 44 -16.22 -0.13 23.66
N GLN A 45 -17.00 -0.99 24.32
CA GLN A 45 -17.94 -0.57 25.35
C GLN A 45 -17.16 -0.02 26.55
N SER A 46 -16.85 1.28 26.48
CA SER A 46 -16.42 2.07 27.63
C SER A 46 -17.64 2.72 28.26
N ASN A 47 -17.74 2.62 29.59
CA ASN A 47 -18.77 3.34 30.35
C ASN A 47 -18.37 4.81 30.61
N ASP A 48 -17.12 5.17 30.32
CA ASP A 48 -16.58 6.48 30.62
C ASP A 48 -16.60 7.39 29.38
N PRO A 49 -17.06 8.64 29.51
CA PRO A 49 -17.05 9.60 28.42
C PRO A 49 -15.61 9.92 27.99
N ILE A 50 -15.37 9.93 26.67
CA ILE A 50 -14.07 10.29 26.10
C ILE A 50 -13.74 11.74 26.47
N THR A 51 -12.66 11.96 27.20
CA THR A 51 -12.15 13.29 27.55
C THR A 51 -11.15 13.78 26.50
N SER A 52 -10.93 15.09 26.41
CA SER A 52 -9.94 15.68 25.50
C SER A 52 -8.50 15.27 25.86
N GLN A 53 -8.22 14.94 27.12
CA GLN A 53 -6.91 14.54 27.60
C GLN A 53 -6.54 13.11 27.18
N ASP A 54 -7.53 12.24 27.03
CA ASP A 54 -7.34 10.83 26.67
C ASP A 54 -7.60 10.54 25.18
N LEU A 55 -7.86 11.56 24.37
CA LEU A 55 -8.30 11.41 22.99
C LEU A 55 -7.33 10.57 22.13
N ASN A 56 -6.03 10.88 22.19
CA ASN A 56 -5.02 10.16 21.42
C ASN A 56 -4.92 8.68 21.84
N SER A 57 -5.01 8.41 23.14
CA SER A 57 -4.99 7.05 23.68
C SER A 57 -6.22 6.25 23.26
N ASN A 58 -7.40 6.87 23.27
CA ASN A 58 -8.64 6.25 22.82
C ASN A 58 -8.63 5.99 21.30
N ILE A 59 -8.11 6.92 20.50
CA ILE A 59 -7.94 6.73 19.05
C ILE A 59 -6.96 5.59 18.79
N LYS A 60 -5.85 5.52 19.54
CA LYS A 60 -4.89 4.42 19.42
C LYS A 60 -5.53 3.08 19.76
N LEU A 61 -6.25 3.00 20.88
CA LEU A 61 -6.98 1.80 21.30
C LEU A 61 -7.99 1.34 20.24
N LEU A 62 -8.76 2.27 19.67
CA LEU A 62 -9.71 2.00 18.59
C LEU A 62 -9.00 1.38 17.37
N ASN A 63 -7.93 2.03 16.91
CA ASN A 63 -7.17 1.54 15.76
C ASN A 63 -6.53 0.18 16.03
N ASP A 64 -6.03 -0.05 17.24
CA ASP A 64 -5.43 -1.32 17.66
C ASP A 64 -6.46 -2.44 17.65
N ILE A 65 -7.62 -2.24 18.27
CA ILE A 65 -8.70 -3.25 18.30
C ILE A 65 -9.17 -3.61 16.89
N ILE A 66 -9.40 -2.60 16.04
CA ILE A 66 -9.87 -2.84 14.67
C ILE A 66 -8.80 -3.58 13.86
N TYR A 67 -7.55 -3.11 13.93
CA TYR A 67 -6.44 -3.70 13.20
C TYR A 67 -6.22 -5.16 13.61
N ASP A 68 -6.12 -5.42 14.92
CA ASP A 68 -5.82 -6.73 15.47
C ASP A 68 -6.94 -7.73 15.16
N TYR A 69 -8.20 -7.30 15.24
CA TYR A 69 -9.34 -8.14 14.86
C TYR A 69 -9.21 -8.61 13.41
N PHE A 70 -8.97 -7.69 12.47
CA PHE A 70 -8.88 -8.08 11.06
C PHE A 70 -7.61 -8.88 10.75
N ALA A 71 -6.48 -8.53 11.38
CA ALA A 71 -5.23 -9.27 11.25
C ALA A 71 -5.39 -10.73 11.71
N GLN A 72 -6.10 -10.96 12.83
CA GLN A 72 -6.32 -12.30 13.39
C GLN A 72 -7.33 -13.11 12.58
N ASN A 73 -8.41 -12.48 12.09
CA ASN A 73 -9.51 -13.21 11.44
C ASN A 73 -9.33 -13.39 9.93
N PHE A 74 -8.71 -12.43 9.23
CA PHE A 74 -8.57 -12.44 7.77
C PHE A 74 -7.12 -12.50 7.30
N GLY A 75 -6.17 -12.29 8.21
CA GLY A 75 -4.74 -12.32 7.92
C GLY A 75 -4.22 -11.03 7.30
N TYR A 76 -2.94 -11.08 6.93
CA TYR A 76 -2.25 -9.95 6.33
C TYR A 76 -2.41 -9.94 4.80
N SER A 77 -2.46 -8.73 4.25
CA SER A 77 -2.24 -8.48 2.84
C SER A 77 -0.75 -8.63 2.56
N GLU A 78 -0.37 -9.68 1.85
CA GLU A 78 0.98 -9.84 1.33
C GLU A 78 1.20 -8.79 0.24
N SER A 79 1.60 -7.59 0.66
CA SER A 79 2.02 -6.52 -0.24
C SER A 79 3.31 -5.88 0.22
N VAL A 80 4.12 -6.58 1.01
CA VAL A 80 5.54 -6.24 1.03
C VAL A 80 6.05 -6.71 -0.33
N PRO A 81 6.54 -5.81 -1.20
CA PRO A 81 7.20 -6.24 -2.42
C PRO A 81 8.28 -7.23 -1.98
N ASP A 82 8.28 -8.43 -2.58
CA ASP A 82 9.39 -9.35 -2.35
C ASP A 82 10.67 -8.57 -2.64
N ASN A 83 11.46 -8.30 -1.59
CA ASN A 83 12.70 -7.54 -1.71
C ASN A 83 13.63 -8.19 -2.74
N SER A 84 13.47 -9.51 -2.97
CA SER A 84 14.16 -10.23 -4.03
C SER A 84 13.76 -9.72 -5.42
N LEU A 85 12.45 -9.56 -5.69
CA LEU A 85 11.93 -9.08 -6.97
C LEU A 85 12.25 -7.59 -7.18
N LEU A 86 12.14 -6.79 -6.12
CA LEU A 86 12.50 -5.39 -6.17
C LEU A 86 13.97 -5.22 -6.54
N ASN A 87 14.88 -5.92 -5.86
CA ASN A 87 16.31 -5.84 -6.17
C ASN A 87 16.64 -6.42 -7.54
N LYS A 88 15.95 -7.47 -7.99
CA LYS A 88 16.17 -8.12 -9.29
C LYS A 88 15.82 -7.20 -10.47
N TYR A 89 14.76 -6.41 -10.37
CA TYR A 89 14.23 -5.61 -11.49
C TYR A 89 14.43 -4.10 -11.35
N LYS A 90 15.05 -3.62 -10.27
CA LYS A 90 15.25 -2.19 -9.98
C LYS A 90 15.87 -1.42 -11.15
N ASP A 91 16.95 -1.98 -11.69
CA ASP A 91 17.78 -1.32 -12.69
C ASP A 91 17.41 -1.70 -14.14
N TYR A 92 16.28 -2.41 -14.34
CA TYR A 92 15.89 -2.87 -15.66
C TYR A 92 15.25 -1.75 -16.48
N GLU A 93 15.75 -1.52 -17.68
CA GLU A 93 15.13 -0.63 -18.66
C GLU A 93 13.85 -1.25 -19.25
N ILE A 94 13.02 -0.43 -19.91
CA ILE A 94 11.75 -0.88 -20.52
C ILE A 94 11.97 -2.07 -21.47
N LYS A 95 13.09 -2.08 -22.21
CA LYS A 95 13.45 -3.17 -23.13
C LYS A 95 13.73 -4.48 -22.37
N ASP A 96 14.44 -4.40 -21.25
CA ASP A 96 14.79 -5.56 -20.43
C ASP A 96 13.57 -6.10 -19.69
N LEU A 97 12.69 -5.22 -19.21
CA LEU A 97 11.40 -5.61 -18.62
C LEU A 97 10.50 -6.34 -19.63
N LYS A 98 10.43 -5.87 -20.88
CA LYS A 98 9.68 -6.56 -21.95
C LYS A 98 10.25 -7.95 -22.23
N LYS A 99 11.57 -8.08 -22.28
CA LYS A 99 12.24 -9.36 -22.50
C LYS A 99 12.01 -10.32 -21.33
N ALA A 100 12.18 -9.85 -20.10
CA ALA A 100 11.92 -10.61 -18.89
C ALA A 100 10.47 -11.10 -18.84
N LEU A 101 9.51 -10.22 -19.09
CA LEU A 101 8.09 -10.58 -19.09
C LEU A 101 7.74 -11.62 -20.17
N LYS A 102 8.34 -11.50 -21.36
CA LYS A 102 8.16 -12.49 -22.43
C LYS A 102 8.69 -13.85 -21.99
N THR A 103 9.90 -13.91 -21.45
CA THR A 103 10.50 -15.16 -20.95
C THR A 103 9.65 -15.77 -19.85
N LEU A 104 9.26 -14.99 -18.84
CA LEU A 104 8.46 -15.46 -17.71
C LEU A 104 7.12 -16.07 -18.16
N LYS A 105 6.45 -15.48 -19.14
CA LYS A 105 5.21 -16.03 -19.70
C LYS A 105 5.45 -17.30 -20.51
N SER A 106 6.54 -17.36 -21.27
CA SER A 106 6.89 -18.53 -22.08
C SER A 106 7.34 -19.72 -21.24
N THR A 107 7.99 -19.49 -20.09
CA THR A 107 8.47 -20.53 -19.19
C THR A 107 7.46 -20.89 -18.09
N ASN A 108 6.24 -20.33 -18.13
CA ASN A 108 5.23 -20.47 -17.09
C ASN A 108 5.78 -20.16 -15.69
N GLY A 109 6.51 -19.05 -15.58
CA GLY A 109 7.12 -18.59 -14.33
C GLY A 109 6.11 -18.21 -13.26
N GLU A 110 6.61 -17.97 -12.05
CA GLU A 110 5.83 -17.54 -10.88
C GLU A 110 4.83 -16.43 -11.24
N LEU A 111 3.56 -16.65 -10.93
CA LEU A 111 2.48 -15.73 -11.29
C LEU A 111 2.69 -14.36 -10.65
N ASP A 112 3.22 -14.32 -9.44
CA ASP A 112 3.45 -13.08 -8.71
C ASP A 112 4.63 -12.28 -9.28
N GLU A 113 5.67 -12.96 -9.78
CA GLU A 113 6.75 -12.32 -10.53
C GLU A 113 6.23 -11.74 -11.87
N ILE A 114 5.38 -12.47 -12.59
CA ILE A 114 4.75 -11.98 -13.83
C ILE A 114 3.91 -10.72 -13.57
N LYS A 115 3.10 -10.72 -12.51
CA LYS A 115 2.30 -9.54 -12.10
C LYS A 115 3.20 -8.36 -11.77
N TYR A 116 4.26 -8.61 -11.00
CA TYR A 116 5.21 -7.60 -10.57
C TYR A 116 5.92 -6.92 -11.75
N VAL A 117 6.54 -7.70 -12.64
CA VAL A 117 7.22 -7.17 -13.84
C VAL A 117 6.23 -6.45 -14.76
N SER A 118 5.00 -6.96 -14.90
CA SER A 118 3.95 -6.29 -15.67
C SER A 118 3.55 -4.94 -15.10
N HIS A 119 3.50 -4.81 -13.77
CA HIS A 119 3.16 -3.56 -13.09
C HIS A 119 4.26 -2.52 -13.30
N ILE A 120 5.52 -2.86 -13.02
CA ILE A 120 6.68 -1.96 -13.23
C ILE A 120 6.74 -1.50 -14.69
N LEU A 121 6.56 -2.42 -15.65
CA LEU A 121 6.58 -2.08 -17.06
C LEU A 121 5.51 -1.05 -17.42
N ARG A 122 4.27 -1.21 -16.92
CA ARG A 122 3.19 -0.25 -17.14
C ARG A 122 3.51 1.12 -16.52
N ASP A 123 4.07 1.14 -15.31
CA ASP A 123 4.39 2.38 -14.62
C ASP A 123 5.50 3.16 -15.34
N LYS A 124 6.55 2.47 -15.81
CA LYS A 124 7.61 3.09 -16.62
C LYS A 124 7.09 3.60 -17.96
N LEU A 125 6.22 2.85 -18.64
CA LEU A 125 5.60 3.30 -19.90
C LEU A 125 4.71 4.52 -19.71
N ARG A 126 3.90 4.55 -18.65
CA ARG A 126 3.05 5.69 -18.32
C ARG A 126 3.86 6.94 -18.02
N SER A 127 4.97 6.79 -17.29
CA SER A 127 5.88 7.89 -16.97
C SER A 127 6.58 8.44 -18.22
N ASN A 128 6.95 7.58 -19.17
CA ASN A 128 7.57 8.01 -20.42
C ASN A 128 6.60 8.78 -21.33
N ASN A 129 5.36 8.31 -21.45
CA ASN A 129 4.34 9.00 -22.25
C ASN A 129 4.01 10.40 -21.71
N ASN A 130 4.00 10.57 -20.39
CA ASN A 130 3.77 11.88 -19.78
C ASN A 130 4.93 12.86 -20.03
N ASN A 131 6.18 12.36 -20.10
CA ASN A 131 7.35 13.17 -20.40
C ASN A 131 7.40 13.58 -21.88
N GLU A 132 7.05 12.68 -22.81
CA GLU A 132 6.95 13.01 -24.24
C GLU A 132 5.84 14.05 -24.52
N SER A 133 4.68 13.97 -23.83
CA SER A 133 3.62 14.99 -23.98
C SER A 133 4.01 16.38 -23.46
N SER A 134 5.02 16.48 -22.57
CA SER A 134 5.49 17.75 -22.03
C SER A 134 6.52 18.45 -22.94
N LEU A 135 7.15 17.71 -23.87
CA LEU A 135 8.19 18.23 -24.77
C LEU A 135 7.64 18.74 -26.10
N ASP A 136 6.45 18.28 -26.51
CA ASP A 136 5.80 18.66 -27.77
C ASP A 136 4.94 19.96 -27.65
N SER A 137 4.99 20.62 -26.49
CA SER A 137 4.24 21.85 -26.19
C SER A 137 5.15 23.08 -25.94
N SER A 138 6.41 23.05 -26.39
CA SER A 138 7.38 24.16 -26.23
C SER A 138 7.96 24.61 -27.56
#